data_AF-A0A3D0MI78-F1
#
_entry.id   AF-A0A3D0MI78-F1
#
_cell.length_a   1.000
_cell.length_b   1.000
_cell.length_c   1.000
_cell.angle_alpha   90.00
_cell.angle_beta   90.00
_cell.angle_gamma   90.00
#
_symmetry.space_group_name_H-M   'P 1'
#
loop_
_entity.id
_entity.type
_entity.pdbx_description
1 polymer ?
#
loop_
_entity_poly.entity_id
_entity_poly.type
_entity_poly.pdbx_seq_one_letter_code
_entity_poly.pdbx_strand_id
1 'polypeptide(L)'
;MLIEQDLHDAAQVGEKATPSNSTAGSLRLLNLNAGRAAVLAYFENTWALTEQLFSSLASDEAYYARPYHKTRHPLIFYYAHPVCFYVNKMLVSGLIDKPVNQEFELLFETGVDEMNWDDLHDGEQDIWPELDAVREYRAQVYELVKEVIQTHPALDKPITMASPAWSLAMSFEHERIHLETSSVLIRELPLEYVTQPDSWPDWLTAPTGQNYDPKQGEHYPSNEMLEVDSTRVALGKPNAWPTFGWDNEYGKDQREVSGFKASKYLISNGEFFQFVQAGGYEQRRYWSESGWGWRQFRNVKWPTFWVQDGPAGSHRYKLRTTFSEIPMQWSWPAVVNFYEAKAYCAWLSEREDSSVPYRLLAESEHLAIRDPALSAAIDWEPGSQEQLELDSVMHSSADRPANHNLRFGSEGAVNALTSNALGFHDSFGNVWQWCEDPFHPLPDFKIHPYYTDFSAPCFDGEHQMILGGSFISTGDEASIWSR
;
A
#
# COMPACT_ATOMS: atom_id res chain seq x y z
N MET A 1 -23.23 -48.97 0.92
CA MET A 1 -21.76 -49.09 1.00
C MET A 1 -21.20 -48.06 0.04
N LEU A 2 -20.47 -47.06 0.55
CA LEU A 2 -19.93 -45.86 -0.13
C LEU A 2 -20.78 -44.57 -0.13
N ILE A 3 -21.44 -44.20 0.97
CA ILE A 3 -21.77 -42.80 1.29
C ILE A 3 -21.82 -42.67 2.83
N GLU A 4 -20.69 -42.84 3.52
CA GLU A 4 -20.64 -42.66 4.99
C GLU A 4 -19.21 -42.52 5.55
N GLN A 5 -18.23 -42.11 4.72
CA GLN A 5 -16.82 -42.14 5.10
C GLN A 5 -16.07 -40.80 5.04
N ASP A 6 -16.71 -39.70 4.60
CA ASP A 6 -16.06 -38.38 4.51
C ASP A 6 -16.56 -37.36 5.56
N LEU A 7 -17.33 -37.80 6.57
CA LEU A 7 -17.84 -36.95 7.65
C LEU A 7 -17.38 -37.37 9.05
N HIS A 8 -16.35 -38.22 9.15
CA HIS A 8 -15.89 -38.74 10.45
C HIS A 8 -14.47 -38.35 10.89
N ASP A 9 -13.71 -37.63 10.07
CA ASP A 9 -12.34 -37.22 10.45
C ASP A 9 -12.22 -35.79 11.02
N ALA A 10 -13.33 -35.07 11.21
CA ALA A 10 -13.32 -33.70 11.76
C ALA A 10 -13.62 -33.61 13.27
N ALA A 11 -13.76 -34.73 13.97
CA ALA A 11 -14.26 -34.72 15.35
C ALA A 11 -13.50 -35.68 16.28
N GLN A 12 -12.18 -35.49 16.43
CA GLN A 12 -11.43 -35.90 17.62
C GLN A 12 -9.96 -35.48 17.49
N VAL A 13 -9.56 -34.36 18.09
CA VAL A 13 -8.36 -34.20 18.95
C VAL A 13 -8.54 -32.87 19.69
N GLY A 14 -8.83 -32.95 20.99
CA GLY A 14 -8.65 -31.84 21.90
C GLY A 14 -7.22 -31.87 22.43
N GLU A 15 -6.35 -31.05 21.87
CA GLU A 15 -5.06 -30.68 22.44
C GLU A 15 -4.81 -29.20 22.11
N LYS A 16 -4.23 -28.48 23.08
CA LYS A 16 -3.95 -27.03 23.02
C LYS A 16 -3.32 -26.65 21.68
N ALA A 17 -4.08 -25.92 20.85
CA ALA A 17 -3.56 -25.35 19.62
C ALA A 17 -2.58 -24.23 19.96
N THR A 18 -1.28 -24.53 19.93
CA THR A 18 -0.28 -23.56 19.50
C THR A 18 -0.57 -23.20 18.04
N PRO A 19 -0.55 -21.91 17.64
CA PRO A 19 -0.86 -21.52 16.27
C PRO A 19 0.10 -22.23 15.31
N SER A 20 -0.46 -22.96 14.36
CA SER A 20 0.28 -23.69 13.34
C SER A 20 0.99 -22.72 12.41
N ASN A 21 2.29 -22.94 12.19
CA ASN A 21 3.10 -22.35 11.12
C ASN A 21 2.52 -22.67 9.73
N SER A 22 1.44 -22.00 9.32
CA SER A 22 1.06 -21.90 7.92
C SER A 22 1.57 -20.57 7.38
N THR A 23 2.37 -20.64 6.33
CA THR A 23 2.74 -19.58 5.38
C THR A 23 1.51 -18.97 4.70
N ALA A 24 0.60 -18.39 5.47
CA ALA A 24 -0.62 -17.81 4.93
C ALA A 24 -0.33 -16.37 4.48
N GLY A 25 0.10 -16.23 3.22
CA GLY A 25 0.13 -14.93 2.56
C GLY A 25 -1.25 -14.26 2.59
N SER A 26 -1.31 -12.99 2.18
CA SER A 26 -2.56 -12.22 2.25
C SER A 26 -3.70 -12.91 1.50
N LEU A 27 -4.84 -13.05 2.18
CA LEU A 27 -6.07 -13.56 1.61
C LEU A 27 -6.56 -12.66 0.46
N ARG A 28 -7.51 -13.18 -0.31
CA ARG A 28 -8.26 -12.38 -1.28
C ARG A 28 -9.08 -11.33 -0.55
N LEU A 29 -9.32 -10.21 -1.22
CA LEU A 29 -10.17 -9.15 -0.69
C LEU A 29 -11.56 -9.73 -0.31
N LEU A 30 -12.07 -9.27 0.83
CA LEU A 30 -13.25 -9.85 1.46
C LEU A 30 -14.49 -9.65 0.59
N ASN A 31 -15.09 -10.75 0.15
CA ASN A 31 -16.44 -10.73 -0.39
C ASN A 31 -17.45 -10.56 0.75
N LEU A 32 -18.10 -9.41 0.82
CA LEU A 32 -19.05 -9.01 1.86
C LEU A 32 -20.34 -9.85 1.90
N ASN A 33 -20.55 -10.69 0.87
CA ASN A 33 -21.65 -11.66 0.80
C ASN A 33 -21.25 -13.06 1.27
N ALA A 34 -19.97 -13.32 1.55
CA ALA A 34 -19.45 -14.66 1.87
C ALA A 34 -19.76 -15.13 3.31
N GLY A 35 -20.39 -14.27 4.11
CA GLY A 35 -20.89 -14.61 5.43
C GLY A 35 -19.82 -14.68 6.52
N ARG A 36 -20.28 -15.04 7.71
CA ARG A 36 -19.55 -14.93 8.99
C ARG A 36 -18.17 -15.60 8.99
N ALA A 37 -18.08 -16.80 8.43
CA ALA A 37 -16.82 -17.56 8.40
C ALA A 37 -15.75 -16.86 7.55
N ALA A 38 -16.13 -16.27 6.41
CA ALA A 38 -15.21 -15.53 5.57
C ALA A 38 -14.75 -14.22 6.23
N VAL A 39 -15.68 -13.52 6.90
CA VAL A 39 -15.36 -12.31 7.69
C VAL A 39 -14.35 -12.63 8.80
N LEU A 40 -14.57 -13.72 9.54
CA LEU A 40 -13.66 -14.15 10.60
C LEU A 40 -12.28 -14.52 10.04
N ALA A 41 -12.22 -15.30 8.97
CA ALA A 41 -10.95 -15.68 8.35
C ALA A 41 -10.18 -14.46 7.83
N TYR A 42 -10.89 -13.47 7.26
CA TYR A 42 -10.27 -12.23 6.79
C TYR A 42 -9.74 -11.37 7.92
N PHE A 43 -10.48 -11.25 9.03
CA PHE A 43 -10.01 -10.60 10.25
C PHE A 43 -8.74 -11.27 10.80
N GLU A 44 -8.77 -12.59 10.99
CA GLU A 44 -7.64 -13.34 11.54
C GLU A 44 -6.40 -13.27 10.64
N ASN A 45 -6.58 -13.29 9.32
CA ASN A 45 -5.48 -13.09 8.38
C ASN A 45 -4.92 -11.66 8.44
N THR A 46 -5.79 -10.63 8.47
CA THR A 46 -5.36 -9.23 8.58
C THR A 46 -4.53 -9.02 9.84
N TRP A 47 -5.02 -9.51 10.97
CA TRP A 47 -4.31 -9.45 12.24
C TRP A 47 -2.97 -10.21 12.19
N ALA A 48 -2.94 -11.40 11.60
CA ALA A 48 -1.73 -12.21 11.46
C ALA A 48 -0.66 -11.54 10.58
N LEU A 49 -1.06 -10.81 9.53
CA LEU A 49 -0.12 -10.05 8.70
C LEU A 49 0.54 -8.93 9.50
N THR A 50 -0.23 -8.19 10.31
CA THR A 50 0.30 -7.18 11.23
C THR A 50 1.27 -7.80 12.24
N GLU A 51 0.86 -8.88 12.92
CA GLU A 51 1.74 -9.57 13.88
C GLU A 51 3.01 -10.11 13.22
N GLN A 52 2.92 -10.64 11.99
CA GLN A 52 4.08 -11.09 11.24
C GLN A 52 5.04 -9.92 10.95
N LEU A 53 4.54 -8.78 10.50
CA LEU A 53 5.37 -7.61 10.25
C LEU A 53 6.03 -7.10 11.55
N PHE A 54 5.27 -6.94 12.64
CA PHE A 54 5.79 -6.45 13.91
C PHE A 54 6.70 -7.46 14.64
N SER A 55 6.62 -8.75 14.30
CA SER A 55 7.59 -9.76 14.75
C SER A 55 9.00 -9.52 14.20
N SER A 56 9.16 -8.65 13.20
CA SER A 56 10.47 -8.28 12.68
C SER A 56 11.25 -7.37 13.62
N LEU A 57 10.60 -6.77 14.62
CA LEU A 57 11.26 -5.85 15.55
C LEU A 57 12.13 -6.63 16.53
N ALA A 58 13.43 -6.37 16.49
CA ALA A 58 14.44 -7.16 17.21
C ALA A 58 14.47 -6.88 18.73
N SER A 59 13.85 -5.80 19.18
CA SER A 59 13.77 -5.43 20.59
C SER A 59 12.57 -4.51 20.89
N ASP A 60 12.19 -4.40 22.17
CA ASP A 60 11.09 -3.54 22.59
C ASP A 60 11.40 -2.06 22.35
N GLU A 61 12.68 -1.64 22.40
CA GLU A 61 13.10 -0.27 22.10
C GLU A 61 12.75 0.16 20.68
N ALA A 62 12.71 -0.77 19.73
CA ALA A 62 12.39 -0.50 18.33
C ALA A 62 10.97 0.07 18.15
N TYR A 63 10.03 -0.29 19.04
CA TYR A 63 8.66 0.24 19.02
C TYR A 63 8.62 1.75 19.32
N TYR A 64 9.60 2.26 20.07
CA TYR A 64 9.64 3.65 20.53
C TYR A 64 10.63 4.52 19.76
N ALA A 65 11.38 3.93 18.81
CA ALA A 65 12.29 4.67 17.95
C ALA A 65 11.48 5.60 17.01
N ARG A 66 11.71 6.91 17.13
CA ARG A 66 11.05 7.90 16.26
C ARG A 66 11.78 7.99 14.92
N PRO A 67 11.06 8.03 13.78
CA PRO A 67 11.67 8.23 12.47
C PRO A 67 12.49 9.52 12.37
N TYR A 68 13.61 9.47 11.64
CA TYR A 68 14.57 10.58 11.57
C TYR A 68 13.98 11.88 10.98
N HIS A 69 12.99 11.75 10.10
CA HIS A 69 12.34 12.88 9.43
C HIS A 69 11.31 13.60 10.32
N LYS A 70 10.94 12.97 11.46
CA LYS A 70 10.02 13.46 12.50
C LYS A 70 8.58 13.77 12.07
N THR A 71 8.17 13.38 10.87
CA THR A 71 6.79 13.59 10.37
C THR A 71 5.84 12.45 10.72
N ARG A 72 6.29 11.45 11.50
CA ARG A 72 5.50 10.28 11.92
C ARG A 72 5.79 9.95 13.39
N HIS A 73 4.81 9.38 14.08
CA HIS A 73 4.97 8.79 15.42
C HIS A 73 5.89 7.54 15.41
N PRO A 74 6.35 7.06 16.58
CA PRO A 74 7.02 5.76 16.69
C PRO A 74 6.08 4.58 16.39
N LEU A 75 6.65 3.40 16.14
CA LEU A 75 5.92 2.19 15.76
C LEU A 75 4.91 1.69 16.81
N ILE A 76 5.07 2.04 18.09
CA ILE A 76 4.07 1.75 19.13
C ILE A 76 2.69 2.34 18.81
N PHE A 77 2.67 3.53 18.19
CA PHE A 77 1.43 4.14 17.69
C PHE A 77 0.79 3.26 16.63
N TYR A 78 1.56 2.88 15.60
CA TYR A 78 1.06 2.05 14.50
C TYR A 78 0.69 0.63 14.94
N TYR A 79 1.24 0.15 16.05
CA TYR A 79 0.84 -1.12 16.67
C TYR A 79 -0.48 -1.02 17.43
N ALA A 80 -0.84 0.14 17.99
CA ALA A 80 -2.07 0.29 18.78
C ALA A 80 -3.23 0.97 18.03
N HIS A 81 -2.92 1.92 17.16
CA HIS A 81 -3.88 2.78 16.46
C HIS A 81 -4.90 2.01 15.62
N PRO A 82 -4.51 1.06 14.74
CA PRO A 82 -5.49 0.29 13.98
C PRO A 82 -6.47 -0.46 14.88
N VAL A 83 -6.01 -0.92 16.05
CA VAL A 83 -6.83 -1.66 17.02
C VAL A 83 -7.82 -0.74 17.75
N CYS A 84 -7.39 0.48 18.09
CA CYS A 84 -8.31 1.51 18.60
C CYS A 84 -9.35 1.88 17.55
N PHE A 85 -8.97 1.93 16.28
CA PHE A 85 -9.89 2.20 15.18
C PHE A 85 -11.04 1.16 15.11
N TYR A 86 -10.78 -0.14 15.30
CA TYR A 86 -11.85 -1.14 15.40
C TYR A 86 -12.87 -0.77 16.47
N VAL A 87 -12.41 -0.47 17.69
CA VAL A 87 -13.30 -0.16 18.82
C VAL A 87 -14.09 1.10 18.53
N ASN A 88 -13.42 2.18 18.08
CA ASN A 88 -14.05 3.47 17.79
C ASN A 88 -15.11 3.34 16.68
N LYS A 89 -14.81 2.63 15.59
CA LYS A 89 -15.79 2.47 14.50
C LYS A 89 -16.92 1.51 14.85
N MET A 90 -16.68 0.48 15.67
CA MET A 90 -17.74 -0.37 16.20
C MET A 90 -18.67 0.37 17.18
N LEU A 91 -18.15 1.32 17.96
CA LEU A 91 -18.96 2.21 18.79
C LEU A 91 -19.84 3.13 17.93
N VAL A 92 -19.25 3.76 16.91
CA VAL A 92 -19.99 4.65 15.98
C VAL A 92 -21.07 3.90 15.22
N SER A 93 -20.81 2.66 14.81
CA SER A 93 -21.79 1.84 14.08
C SER A 93 -22.82 1.17 14.99
N GLY A 94 -22.58 1.13 16.31
CA GLY A 94 -23.43 0.47 17.29
C GLY A 94 -23.29 -1.06 17.31
N LEU A 95 -22.15 -1.61 16.86
CA LEU A 95 -21.82 -3.03 17.04
C LEU A 95 -21.42 -3.36 18.48
N ILE A 96 -20.91 -2.36 19.21
CA ILE A 96 -20.62 -2.43 20.64
C ILE A 96 -21.12 -1.16 21.33
N ASP A 97 -21.36 -1.25 22.63
CA ASP A 97 -21.92 -0.13 23.42
C ASP A 97 -20.90 0.55 24.35
N LYS A 98 -19.70 -0.02 24.49
CA LYS A 98 -18.71 0.44 25.47
C LYS A 98 -17.28 0.33 24.93
N PRO A 99 -16.40 1.25 25.35
CA PRO A 99 -14.97 1.16 25.10
C PRO A 99 -14.36 -0.06 25.81
N VAL A 100 -13.20 -0.52 25.32
CA VAL A 100 -12.36 -1.53 25.96
C VAL A 100 -11.36 -0.85 26.90
N ASN A 101 -10.65 0.15 26.41
CA ASN A 101 -9.77 1.02 27.18
C ASN A 101 -9.87 2.46 26.63
N GLN A 102 -10.72 3.25 27.28
CA GLN A 102 -11.02 4.63 26.85
C GLN A 102 -9.76 5.53 26.79
N GLU A 103 -8.77 5.30 27.65
CA GLU A 103 -7.53 6.09 27.63
C GLU A 103 -6.72 5.81 26.36
N PHE A 104 -6.58 4.54 25.98
CA PHE A 104 -5.87 4.16 24.75
C PHE A 104 -6.65 4.59 23.52
N GLU A 105 -7.96 4.40 23.51
CA GLU A 105 -8.82 4.76 22.40
C GLU A 105 -8.83 6.25 22.09
N LEU A 106 -8.58 7.11 23.09
CA LEU A 106 -8.37 8.55 22.94
C LEU A 106 -6.92 8.87 22.54
N LEU A 107 -5.93 8.24 23.20
CA LEU A 107 -4.51 8.50 22.95
C LEU A 107 -4.10 8.15 21.52
N PHE A 108 -4.63 7.06 20.98
CA PHE A 108 -4.37 6.60 19.64
C PHE A 108 -5.49 6.96 18.66
N GLU A 109 -6.44 7.84 19.00
CA GLU A 109 -7.54 8.22 18.09
C GLU A 109 -7.04 9.02 16.89
N THR A 110 -6.23 10.05 17.18
CA THR A 110 -5.79 11.04 16.21
C THR A 110 -4.72 10.42 15.30
N GLY A 111 -5.03 10.31 14.01
CA GLY A 111 -4.06 9.90 12.99
C GLY A 111 -2.99 10.97 12.77
N VAL A 112 -1.84 10.55 12.22
CA VAL A 112 -0.79 11.50 11.83
C VAL A 112 -1.14 12.13 10.48
N ASP A 113 -1.61 13.36 10.50
CA ASP A 113 -1.83 14.13 9.27
C ASP A 113 -0.74 15.22 9.13
N GLU A 114 -0.13 15.36 7.96
CA GLU A 114 0.88 16.41 7.71
C GLU A 114 0.28 17.82 7.65
N MET A 115 -1.02 17.93 7.87
CA MET A 115 -1.72 19.17 8.07
C MET A 115 -1.29 19.85 9.38
N ASN A 116 -1.16 21.18 9.36
CA ASN A 116 -0.83 22.05 10.49
C ASN A 116 -1.68 21.88 11.79
N TRP A 117 -2.64 20.96 11.82
CA TRP A 117 -3.46 20.68 13.01
C TRP A 117 -2.89 19.54 13.86
N ASP A 118 -2.00 18.72 13.31
CA ASP A 118 -1.34 17.61 14.00
C ASP A 118 0.15 17.93 14.26
N ASP A 119 0.41 19.15 14.74
CA ASP A 119 1.72 19.59 15.21
C ASP A 119 2.26 18.54 16.19
N LEU A 120 3.08 17.61 15.66
CA LEU A 120 3.93 16.71 16.39
C LEU A 120 4.83 17.58 17.25
N HIS A 121 4.34 17.95 18.43
CA HIS A 121 4.86 19.06 19.22
C HIS A 121 6.37 18.90 19.36
N ASP A 122 7.11 19.86 18.82
CA ASP A 122 8.54 20.00 19.07
C ASP A 122 8.69 20.40 20.57
N GLY A 123 8.58 19.42 21.48
CA GLY A 123 8.76 19.69 22.91
C GLY A 123 8.31 18.61 23.88
N GLU A 124 7.23 17.89 23.62
CA GLU A 124 6.74 16.83 24.52
C GLU A 124 6.76 15.50 23.78
N GLN A 125 7.58 14.57 24.28
CA GLN A 125 7.51 13.19 23.87
C GLN A 125 6.20 12.65 24.41
N ASP A 126 5.25 12.30 23.54
CA ASP A 126 4.05 11.59 23.97
C ASP A 126 4.51 10.40 24.82
N ILE A 127 4.06 10.36 26.08
CA ILE A 127 4.36 9.26 26.97
C ILE A 127 3.52 8.08 26.47
N TRP A 128 4.13 7.26 25.62
CA TRP A 128 3.49 6.07 25.11
C TRP A 128 3.32 5.02 26.22
N PRO A 129 2.23 4.25 26.22
CA PRO A 129 2.04 3.17 27.18
C PRO A 129 3.12 2.09 27.03
N GLU A 130 3.37 1.37 28.11
CA GLU A 130 4.27 0.20 28.10
C GLU A 130 3.79 -0.85 27.09
N LEU A 131 4.73 -1.53 26.44
CA LEU A 131 4.43 -2.42 25.32
C LEU A 131 3.57 -3.61 25.76
N ASP A 132 3.78 -4.13 26.97
CA ASP A 132 2.96 -5.21 27.52
C ASP A 132 1.51 -4.78 27.75
N ALA A 133 1.27 -3.51 28.13
CA ALA A 133 -0.09 -2.99 28.25
C ALA A 133 -0.76 -2.82 26.88
N VAL A 134 0.00 -2.41 25.86
CA VAL A 134 -0.48 -2.36 24.46
C VAL A 134 -0.80 -3.77 23.95
N ARG A 135 0.06 -4.76 24.20
CA ARG A 135 -0.18 -6.17 23.84
C ARG A 135 -1.42 -6.74 24.53
N GLU A 136 -1.61 -6.44 25.82
CA GLU A 136 -2.79 -6.86 26.57
C GLU A 136 -4.07 -6.25 25.98
N TYR A 137 -4.06 -4.94 25.69
CA TYR A 137 -5.18 -4.27 25.03
C TYR A 137 -5.49 -4.88 23.65
N ARG A 138 -4.46 -5.10 22.82
CA ARG A 138 -4.60 -5.77 21.51
C ARG A 138 -5.27 -7.14 21.65
N ALA A 139 -4.85 -7.96 22.63
CA ALA A 139 -5.43 -9.26 22.86
C ALA A 139 -6.92 -9.19 23.27
N GLN A 140 -7.30 -8.20 24.09
CA GLN A 140 -8.69 -7.98 24.48
C GLN A 140 -9.56 -7.58 23.28
N VAL A 141 -9.08 -6.66 22.44
CA VAL A 141 -9.80 -6.23 21.24
C VAL A 141 -9.90 -7.36 20.21
N TYR A 142 -8.86 -8.19 20.06
CA TYR A 142 -8.90 -9.35 19.18
C TYR A 142 -10.04 -10.31 19.55
N GLU A 143 -10.16 -10.66 20.82
CA GLU A 143 -11.24 -11.54 21.29
C GLU A 143 -12.62 -10.86 21.20
N LEU A 144 -12.71 -9.55 21.48
CA LEU A 144 -13.96 -8.78 21.28
C LEU A 144 -14.42 -8.80 19.82
N VAL A 145 -13.53 -8.49 18.87
CA VAL A 145 -13.86 -8.47 17.43
C VAL A 145 -14.29 -9.86 16.98
N LYS A 146 -13.61 -10.92 17.45
CA LYS A 146 -14.03 -12.31 17.17
C LYS A 146 -15.41 -12.60 17.72
N GLU A 147 -15.70 -12.23 18.96
CA GLU A 147 -17.02 -12.42 19.57
C GLU A 147 -18.11 -11.68 18.77
N VAL A 148 -17.88 -10.42 18.40
CA VAL A 148 -18.80 -9.63 17.55
C VAL A 148 -19.01 -10.32 16.21
N ILE A 149 -17.93 -10.71 15.52
CA ILE A 149 -18.00 -11.43 14.25
C ILE A 149 -18.72 -12.76 14.44
N GLN A 150 -18.62 -13.45 15.58
CA GLN A 150 -19.22 -14.77 15.79
C GLN A 150 -20.70 -14.73 16.22
N THR A 151 -21.11 -13.69 16.92
CA THR A 151 -22.42 -13.66 17.61
C THR A 151 -23.35 -12.54 17.17
N HIS A 152 -22.85 -11.41 16.65
CA HIS A 152 -23.68 -10.24 16.42
C HIS A 152 -24.65 -10.45 15.22
N PRO A 153 -25.95 -10.10 15.33
CA PRO A 153 -26.93 -10.35 14.26
C PRO A 153 -26.70 -9.62 12.94
N ALA A 154 -25.92 -8.52 12.97
CA ALA A 154 -25.58 -7.77 11.75
C ALA A 154 -24.78 -8.60 10.72
N LEU A 155 -24.18 -9.71 11.15
CA LEU A 155 -23.41 -10.63 10.31
C LEU A 155 -24.24 -11.83 9.80
N ASP A 156 -25.54 -11.90 10.12
CA ASP A 156 -26.47 -12.92 9.60
C ASP A 156 -26.98 -12.60 8.18
N LYS A 157 -26.65 -11.40 7.68
CA LYS A 157 -27.02 -10.91 6.35
C LYS A 157 -25.78 -10.39 5.64
N PRO A 158 -25.82 -10.26 4.30
CA PRO A 158 -24.79 -9.57 3.55
C PRO A 158 -24.45 -8.19 4.13
N ILE A 159 -23.16 -7.88 4.20
CA ILE A 159 -22.68 -6.56 4.65
C ILE A 159 -22.90 -5.56 3.52
N THR A 160 -23.53 -4.43 3.83
CA THR A 160 -23.73 -3.30 2.92
C THR A 160 -23.23 -2.03 3.60
N MET A 161 -22.99 -0.95 2.88
CA MET A 161 -22.60 0.35 3.48
C MET A 161 -23.55 0.85 4.57
N ALA A 162 -24.84 0.50 4.49
CA ALA A 162 -25.84 0.88 5.48
C ALA A 162 -25.85 -0.04 6.72
N SER A 163 -25.15 -1.19 6.65
CA SER A 163 -25.10 -2.16 7.74
C SER A 163 -24.06 -1.73 8.79
N PRO A 164 -24.33 -1.88 10.11
CA PRO A 164 -23.31 -1.65 11.14
C PRO A 164 -22.01 -2.44 10.91
N ALA A 165 -22.14 -3.68 10.40
CA ALA A 165 -21.02 -4.55 10.05
C ALA A 165 -20.06 -3.97 9.00
N TRP A 166 -20.43 -2.90 8.27
CA TRP A 166 -19.52 -2.17 7.40
C TRP A 166 -18.32 -1.61 8.16
N SER A 167 -18.49 -1.23 9.43
CA SER A 167 -17.37 -0.74 10.26
C SER A 167 -16.29 -1.79 10.49
N LEU A 168 -16.63 -3.09 10.45
CA LEU A 168 -15.63 -4.17 10.54
C LEU A 168 -14.80 -4.24 9.27
N ALA A 169 -15.46 -4.27 8.10
CA ALA A 169 -14.78 -4.25 6.81
C ALA A 169 -13.87 -3.02 6.66
N MET A 170 -14.38 -1.85 7.05
CA MET A 170 -13.60 -0.60 7.12
C MET A 170 -12.36 -0.75 8.01
N SER A 171 -12.50 -1.39 9.17
CA SER A 171 -11.38 -1.54 10.10
C SER A 171 -10.34 -2.55 9.60
N PHE A 172 -10.75 -3.60 8.88
CA PHE A 172 -9.82 -4.52 8.23
C PHE A 172 -8.98 -3.80 7.18
N GLU A 173 -9.61 -3.04 6.28
CA GLU A 173 -8.88 -2.31 5.24
C GLU A 173 -8.05 -1.18 5.85
N HIS A 174 -8.53 -0.49 6.89
CA HIS A 174 -7.74 0.49 7.62
C HIS A 174 -6.46 -0.12 8.22
N GLU A 175 -6.55 -1.29 8.86
CA GLU A 175 -5.37 -1.98 9.37
C GLU A 175 -4.39 -2.36 8.24
N ARG A 176 -4.90 -2.65 7.03
CA ARG A 176 -4.07 -2.94 5.85
C ARG A 176 -3.35 -1.70 5.31
N ILE A 177 -3.94 -0.51 5.36
CA ILE A 177 -3.23 0.77 5.13
C ILE A 177 -2.06 0.90 6.12
N HIS A 178 -2.33 0.59 7.39
CA HIS A 178 -1.32 0.67 8.44
C HIS A 178 -0.26 -0.44 8.36
N LEU A 179 -0.56 -1.60 7.76
CA LEU A 179 0.42 -2.64 7.43
C LEU A 179 1.45 -2.09 6.45
N GLU A 180 1.01 -1.47 5.35
CA GLU A 180 1.89 -0.85 4.37
C GLU A 180 2.69 0.30 5.00
N THR A 181 2.01 1.21 5.71
CA THR A 181 2.66 2.34 6.40
C THR A 181 3.75 1.87 7.37
N SER A 182 3.43 0.88 8.21
CA SER A 182 4.38 0.33 9.20
C SER A 182 5.59 -0.30 8.53
N SER A 183 5.42 -0.92 7.35
CA SER A 183 6.53 -1.54 6.63
C SER A 183 7.57 -0.53 6.15
N VAL A 184 7.14 0.66 5.75
CA VAL A 184 8.02 1.77 5.37
C VAL A 184 8.77 2.28 6.59
N LEU A 185 8.08 2.47 7.72
CA LEU A 185 8.71 2.92 8.97
C LEU A 185 9.71 1.89 9.51
N ILE A 186 9.40 0.59 9.40
CA ILE A 186 10.34 -0.50 9.73
C ILE A 186 11.53 -0.50 8.78
N ARG A 187 11.33 -0.26 7.48
CA ARG A 187 12.40 -0.13 6.48
C ARG A 187 13.36 1.01 6.81
N GLU A 188 12.90 2.07 7.47
CA GLU A 188 13.71 3.22 7.88
C GLU A 188 14.47 3.02 9.19
N LEU A 189 14.14 1.99 9.99
CA LEU A 189 14.84 1.71 11.23
C LEU A 189 16.32 1.32 10.99
N PRO A 190 17.23 1.67 11.93
CA PRO A 190 18.55 1.04 12.02
C PRO A 190 18.48 -0.49 11.89
N LEU A 191 19.44 -1.10 11.17
CA LEU A 191 19.46 -2.55 10.94
C LEU A 191 19.47 -3.38 12.23
N GLU A 192 20.01 -2.85 13.32
CA GLU A 192 20.05 -3.52 14.63
C GLU A 192 18.67 -3.69 15.27
N TYR A 193 17.65 -2.95 14.82
CA TYR A 193 16.28 -3.05 15.31
C TYR A 193 15.39 -3.96 14.47
N VAL A 194 15.89 -4.53 13.38
CA VAL A 194 15.09 -5.34 12.46
C VAL A 194 15.70 -6.70 12.18
N THR A 195 14.84 -7.71 12.06
CA THR A 195 15.19 -9.06 11.64
C THR A 195 14.09 -9.57 10.73
N GLN A 196 14.44 -10.18 9.60
CA GLN A 196 13.44 -10.72 8.69
C GLN A 196 12.72 -11.92 9.33
N PRO A 197 11.38 -11.92 9.40
CA PRO A 197 10.62 -13.09 9.86
C PRO A 197 10.80 -14.30 8.92
N ASP A 198 10.88 -15.51 9.47
CA ASP A 198 11.03 -16.75 8.69
C ASP A 198 9.89 -16.98 7.69
N SER A 199 8.70 -16.48 8.01
CA SER A 199 7.49 -16.60 7.18
C SER A 199 7.38 -15.49 6.12
N TRP A 200 8.36 -14.57 6.03
CA TRP A 200 8.31 -13.49 5.05
C TRP A 200 8.36 -14.01 3.61
N PRO A 201 7.54 -13.49 2.67
CA PRO A 201 7.48 -14.03 1.32
C PRO A 201 8.82 -13.90 0.57
N ASP A 202 9.02 -14.81 -0.39
CA ASP A 202 10.20 -14.82 -1.26
C ASP A 202 10.31 -13.59 -2.16
N TRP A 203 11.49 -13.40 -2.75
CA TRP A 203 11.77 -12.35 -3.72
C TRP A 203 11.09 -12.64 -5.08
N LEU A 204 10.51 -11.62 -5.72
CA LEU A 204 10.05 -11.73 -7.12
C LEU A 204 11.24 -12.02 -8.05
N THR A 205 12.32 -11.28 -7.85
CA THR A 205 13.60 -11.52 -8.52
C THR A 205 14.71 -11.60 -7.50
N ALA A 206 15.49 -12.68 -7.52
CA ALA A 206 16.59 -12.86 -6.57
C ALA A 206 17.62 -11.72 -6.68
N PRO A 207 18.15 -11.21 -5.55
CA PRO A 207 19.18 -10.18 -5.56
C PRO A 207 20.42 -10.56 -6.37
N THR A 208 20.85 -9.68 -7.27
CA THR A 208 22.10 -9.82 -8.01
C THR A 208 23.30 -9.31 -7.20
N GLY A 209 24.51 -9.68 -7.63
CA GLY A 209 25.76 -9.21 -7.00
C GLY A 209 25.99 -7.71 -7.14
N GLN A 210 26.85 -7.15 -6.28
CA GLN A 210 27.15 -5.72 -6.27
C GLN A 210 27.78 -5.26 -7.60
N ASN A 211 27.18 -4.23 -8.19
CA ASN A 211 27.74 -3.52 -9.34
C ASN A 211 27.65 -2.00 -9.09
N TYR A 212 28.75 -1.29 -9.31
CA TYR A 212 28.83 0.18 -9.17
C TYR A 212 28.88 0.93 -10.52
N ASP A 213 28.88 0.19 -11.63
CA ASP A 213 28.89 0.71 -13.00
C ASP A 213 27.78 0.02 -13.81
N PRO A 214 26.49 0.30 -13.51
CA PRO A 214 25.38 -0.35 -14.17
C PRO A 214 25.24 0.12 -15.61
N LYS A 215 25.05 -0.84 -16.53
CA LYS A 215 24.88 -0.60 -17.97
C LYS A 215 23.48 -0.97 -18.42
N GLN A 216 22.84 -0.04 -19.14
CA GLN A 216 21.54 -0.28 -19.78
C GLN A 216 21.64 -1.45 -20.77
N GLY A 217 20.62 -2.30 -20.82
CA GLY A 217 20.57 -3.50 -21.65
C GLY A 217 21.31 -4.71 -21.08
N GLU A 218 22.12 -4.53 -20.03
CA GLU A 218 22.81 -5.62 -19.31
C GLU A 218 22.27 -5.77 -17.88
N HIS A 219 22.19 -4.66 -17.15
CA HIS A 219 21.86 -4.66 -15.71
C HIS A 219 20.45 -4.13 -15.41
N TYR A 220 19.87 -3.36 -16.34
CA TYR A 220 18.50 -2.84 -16.29
C TYR A 220 18.00 -2.65 -17.73
N PRO A 221 16.69 -2.74 -17.97
CA PRO A 221 16.15 -2.73 -19.33
C PRO A 221 16.32 -1.37 -20.00
N SER A 222 16.31 -1.37 -21.35
CA SER A 222 16.00 -0.16 -22.10
C SER A 222 14.50 0.07 -22.03
N ASN A 223 14.08 1.27 -21.61
CA ASN A 223 12.68 1.60 -21.45
C ASN A 223 12.16 2.34 -22.68
N GLU A 224 11.28 1.68 -23.44
CA GLU A 224 10.69 2.25 -24.63
C GLU A 224 9.40 3.01 -24.30
N MET A 225 9.13 4.09 -25.03
CA MET A 225 7.86 4.80 -24.95
C MET A 225 6.85 4.15 -25.89
N LEU A 226 5.79 3.56 -25.34
CA LEU A 226 4.69 2.97 -26.09
C LEU A 226 3.65 4.04 -26.44
N GLU A 227 3.05 3.91 -27.63
CA GLU A 227 1.95 4.79 -28.05
C GLU A 227 0.63 4.32 -27.44
N VAL A 228 -0.16 5.26 -26.96
CA VAL A 228 -1.52 5.05 -26.48
C VAL A 228 -2.45 5.85 -27.38
N ASP A 229 -3.35 5.16 -28.07
CA ASP A 229 -4.35 5.80 -28.91
C ASP A 229 -5.32 6.64 -28.08
N SER A 230 -5.98 7.61 -28.73
CA SER A 230 -7.06 8.34 -28.07
C SER A 230 -8.16 7.36 -27.65
N THR A 231 -8.58 7.43 -26.39
CA THR A 231 -9.49 6.45 -25.80
C THR A 231 -10.41 7.10 -24.78
N ARG A 232 -11.41 6.35 -24.32
CA ARG A 232 -12.28 6.76 -23.22
C ARG A 232 -12.06 5.85 -22.04
N VAL A 233 -11.73 6.44 -20.89
CA VAL A 233 -11.54 5.73 -19.62
C VAL A 233 -12.70 6.00 -18.68
N ALA A 234 -12.92 5.09 -17.74
CA ALA A 234 -13.96 5.23 -16.74
C ALA A 234 -13.47 4.76 -15.36
N LEU A 235 -13.98 5.42 -14.32
CA LEU A 235 -13.67 5.12 -12.93
C LEU A 235 -14.90 5.35 -12.05
N GLY A 236 -14.96 4.63 -10.93
CA GLY A 236 -16.07 4.68 -9.99
C GLY A 236 -16.53 3.29 -9.62
N LYS A 237 -16.26 2.90 -8.36
CA LYS A 237 -16.65 1.60 -7.83
C LYS A 237 -18.17 1.49 -7.82
N PRO A 238 -18.77 0.46 -8.44
CA PRO A 238 -20.21 0.25 -8.37
C PRO A 238 -20.67 0.06 -6.92
N ASN A 239 -21.74 0.74 -6.50
CA ASN A 239 -22.27 0.63 -5.13
C ASN A 239 -22.64 -0.81 -4.71
N ALA A 240 -22.94 -1.69 -5.69
CA ALA A 240 -23.28 -3.08 -5.45
C ALA A 240 -22.06 -4.03 -5.55
N TRP A 241 -20.87 -3.52 -5.86
CA TRP A 241 -19.64 -4.32 -5.92
C TRP A 241 -19.43 -5.03 -4.57
N PRO A 242 -19.08 -6.32 -4.55
CA PRO A 242 -19.24 -7.15 -3.35
C PRO A 242 -18.08 -7.03 -2.34
N THR A 243 -17.31 -5.95 -2.37
CA THR A 243 -16.17 -5.71 -1.47
C THR A 243 -16.32 -4.38 -0.75
N PHE A 244 -15.50 -4.15 0.27
CA PHE A 244 -15.29 -2.81 0.80
C PHE A 244 -14.72 -1.88 -0.29
N GLY A 245 -14.89 -0.57 -0.12
CA GLY A 245 -14.22 0.49 -0.86
C GLY A 245 -14.26 1.77 -0.05
N TRP A 246 -13.25 2.63 -0.17
CA TRP A 246 -13.23 3.94 0.46
C TRP A 246 -14.18 4.94 -0.20
N ASP A 247 -14.59 5.97 0.52
CA ASP A 247 -15.58 6.94 0.04
C ASP A 247 -15.15 7.67 -1.24
N ASN A 248 -13.84 7.89 -1.43
CA ASN A 248 -13.25 8.50 -2.62
C ASN A 248 -13.31 7.63 -3.90
N GLU A 249 -13.62 6.35 -3.78
CA GLU A 249 -13.70 5.41 -4.90
C GLU A 249 -15.09 5.39 -5.54
N TYR A 250 -16.10 5.91 -4.83
CA TYR A 250 -17.48 5.93 -5.31
C TYR A 250 -17.79 7.22 -6.06
N GLY A 251 -18.70 7.08 -7.01
CA GLY A 251 -19.01 8.09 -8.01
C GLY A 251 -19.03 7.44 -9.39
N LYS A 252 -19.28 8.23 -10.43
CA LYS A 252 -19.10 7.77 -11.81
C LYS A 252 -18.42 8.85 -12.62
N ASP A 253 -17.22 8.56 -13.10
CA ASP A 253 -16.43 9.44 -13.93
C ASP A 253 -16.11 8.77 -15.27
N GLN A 254 -16.21 9.54 -16.34
CA GLN A 254 -15.85 9.11 -17.70
C GLN A 254 -15.10 10.25 -18.39
N ARG A 255 -13.90 9.96 -18.85
CA ARG A 255 -12.98 10.94 -19.44
C ARG A 255 -12.53 10.50 -20.83
N GLU A 256 -12.48 11.46 -21.75
CA GLU A 256 -11.80 11.30 -23.03
C GLU A 256 -10.30 11.60 -22.82
N VAL A 257 -9.45 10.69 -23.26
CA VAL A 257 -8.00 10.78 -23.17
C VAL A 257 -7.43 10.93 -24.57
N SER A 258 -6.70 12.02 -24.81
CA SER A 258 -6.02 12.22 -26.09
C SER A 258 -4.84 11.27 -26.21
N GLY A 259 -4.47 10.91 -27.44
CA GLY A 259 -3.34 10.01 -27.67
C GLY A 259 -2.03 10.58 -27.12
N PHE A 260 -1.24 9.72 -26.49
CA PHE A 260 0.01 10.08 -25.81
C PHE A 260 1.03 8.94 -25.88
N LYS A 261 2.19 9.13 -25.25
CA LYS A 261 3.17 8.05 -25.06
C LYS A 261 3.48 7.87 -23.58
N ALA A 262 3.66 6.64 -23.15
CA ALA A 262 4.07 6.30 -21.79
C ALA A 262 5.22 5.27 -21.81
N SER A 263 6.05 5.28 -20.78
CA SER A 263 7.14 4.31 -20.64
C SER A 263 6.57 2.91 -20.44
N LYS A 264 7.14 1.92 -21.14
CA LYS A 264 6.73 0.51 -21.05
C LYS A 264 6.90 -0.08 -19.65
N TYR A 265 8.01 0.28 -19.01
CA TYR A 265 8.37 -0.14 -17.66
C TYR A 265 8.31 1.06 -16.72
N LEU A 266 8.15 0.78 -15.43
CA LEU A 266 8.50 1.74 -14.39
C LEU A 266 9.96 2.17 -14.53
N ILE A 267 10.26 3.40 -14.10
CA ILE A 267 11.65 3.89 -14.10
C ILE A 267 12.46 3.07 -13.11
N SER A 268 13.50 2.40 -13.63
CA SER A 268 14.38 1.56 -12.83
C SER A 268 15.40 2.37 -12.01
N ASN A 269 15.94 1.75 -10.96
CA ASN A 269 17.06 2.31 -10.21
C ASN A 269 18.26 2.65 -11.12
N GLY A 270 18.52 1.83 -12.15
CA GLY A 270 19.59 2.07 -13.13
C GLY A 270 19.34 3.29 -14.02
N GLU A 271 18.09 3.54 -14.41
CA GLU A 271 17.70 4.75 -15.13
C GLU A 271 17.80 5.99 -14.23
N PHE A 272 17.30 5.91 -13.00
CA PHE A 272 17.35 7.01 -12.03
C PHE A 272 18.80 7.31 -11.59
N PHE A 273 19.68 6.31 -11.58
CA PHE A 273 21.11 6.48 -11.29
C PHE A 273 21.79 7.46 -12.24
N GLN A 274 21.39 7.47 -13.51
CA GLN A 274 21.95 8.41 -14.48
C GLN A 274 21.61 9.87 -14.11
N PHE A 275 20.43 10.13 -13.54
CA PHE A 275 20.04 11.44 -13.02
C PHE A 275 20.88 11.84 -11.79
N VAL A 276 21.07 10.90 -10.85
CA VAL A 276 21.92 11.11 -9.66
C VAL A 276 23.36 11.42 -10.08
N GLN A 277 23.93 10.62 -10.98
CA GLN A 277 25.31 10.76 -11.48
C GLN A 277 25.52 12.06 -12.27
N ALA A 278 24.49 12.51 -13.00
CA ALA A 278 24.53 13.78 -13.71
C ALA A 278 24.42 15.02 -12.80
N GLY A 279 24.36 14.83 -11.46
CA GLY A 279 24.22 15.91 -10.49
C GLY A 279 22.79 16.45 -10.43
N GLY A 280 21.77 15.63 -10.69
CA GLY A 280 20.36 16.02 -10.71
C GLY A 280 19.87 16.68 -9.43
N TYR A 281 20.34 16.19 -8.27
CA TYR A 281 20.06 16.77 -6.96
C TYR A 281 20.76 18.12 -6.73
N GLU A 282 21.79 18.46 -7.50
CA GLU A 282 22.57 19.70 -7.32
C GLU A 282 22.05 20.86 -8.19
N GLN A 283 21.16 20.57 -9.14
CA GLN A 283 20.77 21.50 -10.19
C GLN A 283 19.34 22.01 -9.99
N ARG A 284 19.20 23.18 -9.36
CA ARG A 284 17.93 23.89 -9.08
C ARG A 284 16.95 23.90 -10.25
N ARG A 285 17.44 23.99 -11.49
CA ARG A 285 16.61 24.14 -12.70
C ARG A 285 15.66 22.97 -12.97
N TYR A 286 15.94 21.78 -12.42
CA TYR A 286 15.06 20.62 -12.59
C TYR A 286 13.92 20.57 -11.57
N TRP A 287 14.00 21.35 -10.49
CA TRP A 287 13.11 21.21 -9.35
C TRP A 287 12.04 22.31 -9.37
N SER A 288 10.85 22.00 -8.85
CA SER A 288 9.89 23.02 -8.45
C SER A 288 10.46 23.86 -7.28
N GLU A 289 9.81 24.97 -6.95
CA GLU A 289 10.21 25.76 -5.78
C GLU A 289 10.07 24.97 -4.47
N SER A 290 8.92 24.34 -4.23
CA SER A 290 8.67 23.48 -3.08
C SER A 290 9.62 22.27 -3.04
N GLY A 291 9.83 21.60 -4.19
CA GLY A 291 10.72 20.45 -4.28
C GLY A 291 12.19 20.80 -4.01
N TRP A 292 12.64 21.96 -4.49
CA TRP A 292 13.98 22.44 -4.16
C TRP A 292 14.09 22.81 -2.68
N GLY A 293 13.07 23.47 -2.12
CA GLY A 293 13.00 23.78 -0.69
C GLY A 293 13.09 22.53 0.17
N TRP A 294 12.30 21.50 -0.15
CA TRP A 294 12.36 20.19 0.49
C TRP A 294 13.75 19.56 0.40
N ARG A 295 14.33 19.52 -0.82
CA ARG A 295 15.66 18.93 -1.05
C ARG A 295 16.73 19.64 -0.24
N GLN A 296 16.68 20.98 -0.16
CA GLN A 296 17.63 21.78 0.63
C GLN A 296 17.44 21.54 2.13
N PHE A 297 16.20 21.52 2.61
CA PHE A 297 15.87 21.30 4.02
C PHE A 297 16.32 19.92 4.49
N ARG A 298 16.05 18.87 3.70
CA ARG A 298 16.45 17.49 4.01
C ARG A 298 17.91 17.19 3.65
N ASN A 299 18.57 18.06 2.88
CA ASN A 299 19.94 17.90 2.39
C ASN A 299 20.19 16.55 1.69
N VAL A 300 19.20 16.07 0.94
CA VAL A 300 19.26 14.78 0.23
C VAL A 300 20.02 14.89 -1.09
N LYS A 301 20.64 13.78 -1.48
CA LYS A 301 21.54 13.66 -2.64
C LYS A 301 21.23 12.46 -3.54
N TRP A 302 20.33 11.60 -3.10
CA TRP A 302 19.89 10.37 -3.75
C TRP A 302 18.59 9.90 -3.06
N PRO A 303 17.85 8.94 -3.65
CA PRO A 303 16.62 8.40 -3.08
C PRO A 303 16.79 7.83 -1.67
N THR A 304 15.77 7.97 -0.80
CA THR A 304 15.82 7.62 0.63
C THR A 304 16.40 6.24 0.93
N PHE A 305 16.06 5.22 0.13
CA PHE A 305 16.47 3.83 0.38
C PHE A 305 17.77 3.42 -0.31
N TRP A 306 18.50 4.35 -0.90
CA TRP A 306 19.86 4.09 -1.39
C TRP A 306 20.87 4.35 -0.25
N VAL A 307 21.66 3.33 0.07
CA VAL A 307 22.65 3.40 1.15
C VAL A 307 24.03 3.61 0.55
N GLN A 308 24.74 4.67 0.94
CA GLN A 308 26.08 4.95 0.41
C GLN A 308 27.07 3.84 0.80
N ASP A 309 27.78 3.30 -0.19
CA ASP A 309 28.72 2.18 -0.05
C ASP A 309 30.13 2.55 -0.54
N GLY A 310 30.79 3.45 0.21
CA GLY A 310 32.14 3.89 -0.12
C GLY A 310 32.46 5.29 0.40
N PRO A 311 33.57 5.89 -0.08
CA PRO A 311 33.96 7.25 0.30
C PRO A 311 32.86 8.26 -0.03
N ALA A 312 32.74 9.29 0.81
CA ALA A 312 31.80 10.39 0.60
C ALA A 312 32.02 11.01 -0.79
N GLY A 313 30.92 11.21 -1.52
CA GLY A 313 30.93 11.73 -2.90
C GLY A 313 31.14 10.67 -3.98
N SER A 314 31.35 9.40 -3.62
CA SER A 314 31.26 8.32 -4.60
C SER A 314 29.80 7.97 -4.92
N HIS A 315 29.53 7.62 -6.19
CA HIS A 315 28.23 7.10 -6.65
C HIS A 315 28.15 5.58 -6.46
N ARG A 316 28.48 5.12 -5.26
CA ARG A 316 28.43 3.70 -4.88
C ARG A 316 27.32 3.51 -3.87
N TYR A 317 26.40 2.60 -4.19
CA TYR A 317 25.19 2.40 -3.40
C TYR A 317 24.90 0.92 -3.19
N LYS A 318 24.25 0.63 -2.05
CA LYS A 318 23.46 -0.56 -1.77
C LYS A 318 21.98 -0.18 -1.74
N LEU A 319 21.10 -1.17 -1.76
CA LEU A 319 19.66 -0.95 -1.64
C LEU A 319 19.18 -1.39 -0.25
N ARG A 320 18.51 -0.49 0.46
CA ARG A 320 17.76 -0.83 1.67
C ARG A 320 16.42 -1.45 1.26
N THR A 321 16.16 -2.66 1.70
CA THR A 321 14.86 -3.35 1.67
C THR A 321 14.22 -3.30 3.06
N THR A 322 13.03 -3.85 3.25
CA THR A 322 12.29 -3.79 4.53
C THR A 322 13.16 -4.19 5.74
N PHE A 323 13.94 -5.27 5.63
CA PHE A 323 14.72 -5.79 6.77
C PHE A 323 16.23 -5.87 6.54
N SER A 324 16.72 -5.53 5.35
CA SER A 324 18.13 -5.75 5.02
C SER A 324 18.70 -4.74 4.04
N GLU A 325 20.01 -4.57 4.08
CA GLU A 325 20.77 -3.90 3.01
C GLU A 325 21.34 -4.96 2.08
N ILE A 326 20.96 -4.90 0.81
CA ILE A 326 21.41 -5.82 -0.24
C ILE A 326 22.25 -5.07 -1.27
N PRO A 327 22.98 -5.78 -2.15
CA PRO A 327 23.61 -5.13 -3.28
C PRO A 327 22.60 -4.37 -4.14
N MET A 328 23.07 -3.35 -4.86
CA MET A 328 22.14 -2.53 -5.64
C MET A 328 21.42 -3.34 -6.73
N GLN A 329 20.10 -3.24 -6.76
CA GLN A 329 19.25 -3.92 -7.75
C GLN A 329 18.82 -2.92 -8.84
N TRP A 330 19.63 -2.83 -9.89
CA TRP A 330 19.49 -1.77 -10.91
C TRP A 330 18.25 -1.91 -11.80
N SER A 331 17.74 -3.12 -11.99
CA SER A 331 16.52 -3.37 -12.77
C SER A 331 15.22 -3.21 -11.97
N TRP A 332 15.29 -3.02 -10.65
CA TRP A 332 14.12 -2.79 -9.80
C TRP A 332 13.64 -1.33 -9.93
N PRO A 333 12.36 -1.04 -9.64
CA PRO A 333 11.85 0.33 -9.71
C PRO A 333 12.58 1.25 -8.73
N ALA A 334 12.74 2.51 -9.13
CA ALA A 334 13.21 3.57 -8.24
C ALA A 334 12.07 4.01 -7.31
N VAL A 335 12.31 3.93 -5.99
CA VAL A 335 11.37 4.42 -4.97
C VAL A 335 11.75 5.84 -4.60
N VAL A 336 10.94 6.81 -5.05
CA VAL A 336 11.22 8.24 -4.94
C VAL A 336 9.95 9.02 -4.59
N ASN A 337 10.10 10.22 -4.05
CA ASN A 337 8.95 11.10 -3.81
C ASN A 337 8.50 11.83 -5.09
N PHE A 338 7.37 12.53 -5.00
CA PHE A 338 6.80 13.30 -6.12
C PHE A 338 7.78 14.33 -6.70
N TYR A 339 8.51 15.07 -5.86
CA TYR A 339 9.46 16.10 -6.30
C TYR A 339 10.64 15.53 -7.08
N GLU A 340 11.18 14.41 -6.62
CA GLU A 340 12.25 13.66 -7.26
C GLU A 340 11.81 13.11 -8.62
N ALA A 341 10.59 12.55 -8.69
CA ALA A 341 10.02 12.04 -9.93
C ALA A 341 9.83 13.17 -10.97
N LYS A 342 9.29 14.32 -10.57
CA LYS A 342 9.17 15.52 -11.43
C LYS A 342 10.53 16.04 -11.88
N ALA A 343 11.52 16.08 -10.99
CA ALA A 343 12.86 16.54 -11.33
C ALA A 343 13.57 15.61 -12.31
N TYR A 344 13.36 14.30 -12.17
CA TYR A 344 13.82 13.30 -13.13
C TYR A 344 13.22 13.53 -14.52
N CYS A 345 11.90 13.74 -14.63
CA CYS A 345 11.25 14.04 -15.91
C CYS A 345 11.82 15.32 -16.57
N ALA A 346 12.03 16.37 -15.78
CA ALA A 346 12.61 17.63 -16.28
C ALA A 346 14.04 17.43 -16.80
N TRP A 347 14.87 16.70 -16.06
CA TRP A 347 16.23 16.37 -16.48
C TRP A 347 16.26 15.48 -17.73
N LEU A 348 15.40 14.46 -17.78
CA LEU A 348 15.31 13.54 -18.91
C LEU A 348 14.94 14.30 -20.20
N SER A 349 14.02 15.25 -20.08
CA SER A 349 13.60 16.13 -21.18
C SER A 349 14.74 16.98 -21.72
N GLU A 350 15.55 17.59 -20.84
CA GLU A 350 16.73 18.37 -21.24
C GLU A 350 17.81 17.47 -21.86
N ARG A 351 18.08 16.31 -21.23
CA ARG A 351 19.10 15.36 -21.67
C ARG A 351 18.85 14.84 -23.08
N GLU A 352 17.59 14.59 -23.41
CA GLU A 352 17.17 14.02 -24.69
C GLU A 352 16.76 15.07 -25.72
N ASP A 353 16.88 16.36 -25.38
CA ASP A 353 16.43 17.49 -26.22
C ASP A 353 14.97 17.28 -26.70
N SER A 354 14.11 16.81 -25.78
CA SER A 354 12.75 16.41 -26.15
C SER A 354 11.89 17.63 -26.47
N SER A 355 11.32 17.64 -27.68
CA SER A 355 10.37 18.67 -28.11
C SER A 355 9.07 18.72 -27.28
N VAL A 356 8.71 17.60 -26.65
CA VAL A 356 7.59 17.49 -25.71
C VAL A 356 8.17 17.01 -24.38
N PRO A 357 8.19 17.86 -23.34
CA PRO A 357 8.75 17.48 -22.05
C PRO A 357 8.07 16.24 -21.47
N TYR A 358 8.87 15.33 -20.94
CA TYR A 358 8.38 14.24 -20.10
C TYR A 358 7.73 14.81 -18.83
N ARG A 359 6.72 14.10 -18.35
CA ARG A 359 6.00 14.40 -17.11
C ARG A 359 5.45 13.10 -16.53
N LEU A 360 4.90 13.17 -15.33
CA LEU A 360 4.17 12.04 -14.75
C LEU A 360 2.83 11.88 -15.49
N LEU A 361 2.22 10.72 -15.39
CA LEU A 361 0.89 10.49 -15.97
C LEU A 361 -0.16 11.28 -15.19
N ALA A 362 -1.19 11.76 -15.89
CA ALA A 362 -2.43 12.10 -15.21
C ALA A 362 -3.16 10.81 -14.79
N GLU A 363 -4.07 10.88 -13.82
CA GLU A 363 -4.89 9.73 -13.40
C GLU A 363 -5.60 9.10 -14.61
N SER A 364 -6.20 9.92 -15.49
CA SER A 364 -6.89 9.41 -16.68
C SER A 364 -5.95 8.67 -17.64
N GLU A 365 -4.69 9.07 -17.69
CA GLU A 365 -3.68 8.42 -18.52
C GLU A 365 -3.16 7.13 -17.87
N HIS A 366 -3.02 7.12 -16.54
CA HIS A 366 -2.76 5.89 -15.80
C HIS A 366 -3.89 4.87 -16.03
N LEU A 367 -5.16 5.29 -16.02
CA LEU A 367 -6.28 4.43 -16.40
C LEU A 367 -6.18 3.94 -17.85
N ALA A 368 -5.69 4.79 -18.77
CA ALA A 368 -5.59 4.45 -20.19
C ALA A 368 -4.48 3.44 -20.51
N ILE A 369 -3.45 3.32 -19.66
CA ILE A 369 -2.39 2.30 -19.81
C ILE A 369 -2.74 0.96 -19.15
N ARG A 370 -3.80 0.89 -18.34
CA ARG A 370 -4.31 -0.36 -17.74
C ARG A 370 -4.98 -1.23 -18.81
N ASP A 371 -5.26 -2.48 -18.47
CA ASP A 371 -6.03 -3.36 -19.36
C ASP A 371 -7.42 -2.74 -19.66
N PRO A 372 -7.82 -2.57 -20.94
CA PRO A 372 -9.11 -2.00 -21.30
C PRO A 372 -10.31 -2.69 -20.67
N ALA A 373 -10.21 -3.99 -20.35
CA ALA A 373 -11.27 -4.73 -19.67
C ALA A 373 -11.61 -4.15 -18.28
N LEU A 374 -10.64 -3.55 -17.59
CA LEU A 374 -10.87 -2.93 -16.28
C LEU A 374 -11.82 -1.73 -16.35
N SER A 375 -11.78 -0.96 -17.44
CA SER A 375 -12.73 0.14 -17.65
C SER A 375 -14.18 -0.34 -17.80
N ALA A 376 -14.40 -1.60 -18.18
CA ALA A 376 -15.75 -2.17 -18.25
C ALA A 376 -16.28 -2.60 -16.87
N ALA A 377 -15.45 -2.64 -15.83
CA ALA A 377 -15.87 -3.02 -14.49
C ALA A 377 -16.83 -1.98 -13.85
N ILE A 378 -16.84 -0.73 -14.33
CA ILE A 378 -17.76 0.31 -13.84
C ILE A 378 -19.23 0.03 -14.18
N ASP A 379 -19.47 -0.81 -15.19
CA ASP A 379 -20.80 -1.26 -15.61
C ASP A 379 -21.05 -2.70 -15.13
N TRP A 380 -20.42 -3.10 -14.01
CA TRP A 380 -20.64 -4.40 -13.37
C TRP A 380 -22.09 -4.56 -12.93
N GLU A 381 -22.65 -5.73 -13.23
CA GLU A 381 -23.99 -6.12 -12.83
C GLU A 381 -23.95 -7.17 -11.70
N PRO A 382 -24.85 -7.09 -10.70
CA PRO A 382 -24.92 -8.05 -9.60
C PRO A 382 -24.89 -9.52 -10.04
N GLY A 383 -23.86 -10.24 -9.59
CA GLY A 383 -23.67 -11.67 -9.87
C GLY A 383 -22.76 -11.99 -11.06
N SER A 384 -22.22 -10.98 -11.75
CA SER A 384 -21.23 -11.18 -12.82
C SER A 384 -19.86 -11.57 -12.25
N GLN A 385 -19.60 -12.89 -12.13
CA GLN A 385 -18.33 -13.39 -11.59
C GLN A 385 -17.14 -13.07 -12.50
N GLU A 386 -17.33 -13.12 -13.82
CA GLU A 386 -16.26 -12.86 -14.80
C GLU A 386 -15.63 -11.47 -14.61
N GLN A 387 -16.45 -10.45 -14.37
CA GLN A 387 -15.96 -9.09 -14.12
C GLN A 387 -15.32 -8.94 -12.73
N LEU A 388 -15.67 -9.76 -11.73
CA LEU A 388 -14.98 -9.74 -10.43
C LEU A 388 -13.55 -10.31 -10.54
N GLU A 389 -13.34 -11.30 -11.42
CA GLU A 389 -12.01 -11.85 -11.67
C GLU A 389 -11.08 -10.86 -12.36
N LEU A 390 -11.58 -9.74 -12.92
CA LEU A 390 -10.74 -8.66 -13.42
C LEU A 390 -9.92 -7.99 -12.32
N ASP A 391 -10.42 -8.02 -11.08
CA ASP A 391 -9.69 -7.50 -9.92
C ASP A 391 -8.76 -8.59 -9.37
N SER A 392 -7.43 -8.39 -9.52
CA SER A 392 -6.45 -9.42 -9.21
C SER A 392 -6.38 -9.78 -7.72
N VAL A 393 -6.86 -8.93 -6.81
CA VAL A 393 -7.00 -9.27 -5.38
C VAL A 393 -8.27 -10.04 -5.07
N MET A 394 -9.23 -10.11 -6.00
CA MET A 394 -10.41 -10.97 -5.95
C MET A 394 -10.22 -12.28 -6.72
N HIS A 395 -9.24 -12.32 -7.61
CA HIS A 395 -8.99 -13.41 -8.56
C HIS A 395 -8.79 -14.79 -7.91
N SER A 396 -9.47 -15.78 -8.47
CA SER A 396 -9.58 -17.16 -7.98
C SER A 396 -8.38 -18.06 -8.29
N SER A 397 -7.56 -17.70 -9.28
CA SER A 397 -6.28 -18.36 -9.60
C SER A 397 -5.18 -18.04 -8.58
N ALA A 398 -4.22 -18.96 -8.48
CA ALA A 398 -2.95 -18.74 -7.78
C ALA A 398 -1.96 -17.91 -8.61
N ASP A 399 -2.16 -17.84 -9.92
CA ASP A 399 -1.35 -16.99 -10.80
C ASP A 399 -1.91 -15.56 -10.78
N ARG A 400 -1.31 -14.70 -9.96
CA ARG A 400 -1.63 -13.28 -9.89
C ARG A 400 -0.80 -12.54 -10.95
N PRO A 401 -1.32 -11.55 -11.68
CA PRO A 401 -0.55 -10.84 -12.70
C PRO A 401 0.39 -9.78 -12.14
N ALA A 402 0.15 -9.28 -10.92
CA ALA A 402 0.89 -8.18 -10.30
C ALA A 402 1.72 -8.61 -9.08
N ASN A 403 2.76 -7.83 -8.75
CA ASN A 403 3.48 -7.95 -7.49
C ASN A 403 2.79 -7.09 -6.44
N HIS A 404 1.76 -7.62 -5.80
CA HIS A 404 1.02 -6.97 -4.71
C HIS A 404 0.39 -8.04 -3.82
N ASN A 405 -0.34 -7.63 -2.80
CA ASN A 405 -1.02 -8.49 -1.85
C ASN A 405 -0.04 -9.48 -1.18
N LEU A 406 1.17 -8.99 -0.87
CA LEU A 406 2.29 -9.74 -0.28
C LEU A 406 2.60 -11.05 -1.03
N ARG A 407 2.44 -11.06 -2.35
CA ARG A 407 2.84 -12.19 -3.18
C ARG A 407 4.34 -12.43 -3.08
N PHE A 408 5.11 -11.35 -3.06
CA PHE A 408 6.56 -11.35 -2.87
C PHE A 408 6.93 -10.35 -1.78
N GLY A 409 8.08 -10.56 -1.13
CA GLY A 409 8.49 -9.82 0.06
C GLY A 409 9.19 -8.49 -0.21
N SER A 410 9.15 -8.01 -1.46
CA SER A 410 9.88 -6.82 -1.93
C SER A 410 9.42 -6.41 -3.34
N GLU A 411 9.89 -5.25 -3.79
CA GLU A 411 9.91 -4.90 -5.22
C GLU A 411 10.71 -5.93 -6.02
N GLY A 412 10.52 -6.00 -7.34
CA GLY A 412 11.33 -6.82 -8.23
C GLY A 412 11.71 -6.10 -9.51
N ALA A 413 12.42 -6.78 -10.41
CA ALA A 413 12.78 -6.20 -11.68
C ALA A 413 11.53 -5.76 -12.48
N VAL A 414 11.56 -4.56 -13.05
CA VAL A 414 10.42 -3.94 -13.75
C VAL A 414 9.96 -4.72 -14.99
N ASN A 415 10.76 -5.68 -15.45
CA ASN A 415 10.48 -6.56 -16.57
C ASN A 415 10.33 -8.04 -16.18
N ALA A 416 10.14 -8.34 -14.88
CA ALA A 416 10.02 -9.71 -14.37
C ALA A 416 8.65 -10.33 -14.64
N LEU A 417 7.58 -9.54 -14.51
CA LEU A 417 6.21 -9.97 -14.76
C LEU A 417 5.81 -9.72 -16.21
N THR A 418 4.74 -10.39 -16.65
CA THR A 418 4.22 -10.27 -18.01
C THR A 418 3.51 -8.93 -18.17
N SER A 419 3.59 -8.33 -19.36
CA SER A 419 2.84 -7.12 -19.67
C SER A 419 1.34 -7.37 -19.76
N ASN A 420 0.56 -6.30 -19.63
CA ASN A 420 -0.86 -6.29 -19.95
C ASN A 420 -1.09 -6.34 -21.48
N ALA A 421 -2.36 -6.36 -21.90
CA ALA A 421 -2.73 -6.44 -23.32
C ALA A 421 -2.19 -5.29 -24.20
N LEU A 422 -1.82 -4.15 -23.60
CA LEU A 422 -1.25 -2.97 -24.26
C LEU A 422 0.28 -2.97 -24.26
N GLY A 423 0.92 -3.94 -23.60
CA GLY A 423 2.37 -4.06 -23.53
C GLY A 423 3.04 -3.35 -22.34
N PHE A 424 2.27 -2.66 -21.50
CA PHE A 424 2.79 -2.04 -20.27
C PHE A 424 2.99 -3.09 -19.17
N HIS A 425 4.05 -2.93 -18.39
CA HIS A 425 4.35 -3.74 -17.22
C HIS A 425 3.99 -2.99 -15.94
N ASP A 426 3.67 -3.74 -14.89
CA ASP A 426 3.48 -3.21 -13.53
C ASP A 426 2.50 -2.02 -13.45
N SER A 427 1.42 -2.00 -14.23
CA SER A 427 0.33 -1.01 -14.04
C SER A 427 -0.39 -1.16 -12.68
N PHE A 428 -0.10 -2.25 -11.97
CA PHE A 428 -0.44 -2.52 -10.59
C PHE A 428 0.73 -3.24 -9.90
N GLY A 429 0.93 -2.97 -8.62
CA GLY A 429 1.96 -3.59 -7.79
C GLY A 429 3.37 -3.08 -8.05
N ASN A 430 4.34 -3.76 -7.45
CA ASN A 430 5.73 -3.33 -7.26
C ASN A 430 5.83 -2.06 -6.42
N VAL A 431 5.44 -0.90 -6.96
CA VAL A 431 5.45 0.39 -6.26
C VAL A 431 4.26 1.24 -6.69
N TRP A 432 3.78 2.07 -5.77
CA TRP A 432 2.84 3.15 -6.06
C TRP A 432 3.40 4.12 -7.12
N GLN A 433 2.54 4.58 -8.02
CA GLN A 433 2.91 5.44 -9.15
C GLN A 433 2.34 6.85 -8.99
N TRP A 434 3.22 7.84 -8.90
CA TRP A 434 2.83 9.25 -8.82
C TRP A 434 2.11 9.73 -10.07
N CYS A 435 1.00 10.44 -9.87
CA CYS A 435 0.28 11.14 -10.94
C CYS A 435 0.42 12.67 -10.80
N GLU A 436 0.19 13.39 -11.90
CA GLU A 436 0.22 14.87 -11.92
C GLU A 436 -0.93 15.49 -11.13
N ASP A 437 -2.08 14.82 -11.11
CA ASP A 437 -3.29 15.35 -10.50
C ASP A 437 -3.21 15.36 -8.97
N PRO A 438 -3.67 16.44 -8.32
CA PRO A 438 -3.94 16.40 -6.89
C PRO A 438 -5.11 15.45 -6.59
N PHE A 439 -5.14 14.91 -5.38
CA PHE A 439 -6.22 14.08 -4.88
C PHE A 439 -7.54 14.85 -4.94
N HIS A 440 -8.56 14.24 -5.56
CA HIS A 440 -9.82 14.90 -5.86
C HIS A 440 -11.01 13.94 -5.76
N PRO A 441 -12.21 14.46 -5.42
CA PRO A 441 -13.41 13.65 -5.39
C PRO A 441 -13.84 13.23 -6.80
N LEU A 442 -14.50 12.08 -6.90
CA LEU A 442 -15.27 11.73 -8.10
C LEU A 442 -16.61 12.50 -8.13
N PRO A 443 -17.23 12.66 -9.31
CA PRO A 443 -18.61 13.11 -9.40
C PRO A 443 -19.51 12.26 -8.51
N ASP A 444 -20.42 12.90 -7.77
CA ASP A 444 -21.31 12.29 -6.78
C ASP A 444 -20.64 11.75 -5.51
N PHE A 445 -19.39 12.11 -5.23
CA PHE A 445 -18.70 11.82 -3.97
C PHE A 445 -19.56 12.15 -2.75
N LYS A 446 -19.58 11.22 -1.78
CA LYS A 446 -20.25 11.38 -0.50
C LYS A 446 -19.40 10.81 0.60
N ILE A 447 -19.19 11.63 1.63
CA ILE A 447 -18.51 11.23 2.85
C ILE A 447 -19.27 10.07 3.51
N HIS A 448 -18.55 9.03 3.91
CA HIS A 448 -19.14 7.93 4.67
C HIS A 448 -19.34 8.33 6.15
N PRO A 449 -20.52 8.12 6.76
CA PRO A 449 -20.83 8.63 8.10
C PRO A 449 -19.99 8.03 9.23
N TYR A 450 -19.38 6.87 9.02
CA TYR A 450 -18.50 6.24 10.02
C TYR A 450 -17.08 6.82 10.03
N TYR A 451 -16.65 7.52 8.98
CA TYR A 451 -15.31 8.08 8.90
C TYR A 451 -15.33 9.37 8.07
N THR A 452 -15.66 10.48 8.72
CA THR A 452 -16.05 11.71 8.04
C THR A 452 -14.89 12.54 7.48
N ASP A 453 -13.68 12.24 7.94
CA ASP A 453 -12.44 12.97 7.73
C ASP A 453 -11.38 12.13 7.01
N PHE A 454 -11.76 10.99 6.43
CA PHE A 454 -10.83 10.12 5.70
C PHE A 454 -10.29 10.77 4.40
N SER A 455 -11.18 11.10 3.46
CA SER A 455 -10.76 11.64 2.15
C SER A 455 -10.89 13.16 2.04
N ALA A 456 -12.00 13.71 2.55
CA ALA A 456 -12.39 15.09 2.27
C ALA A 456 -11.35 16.16 2.66
N PRO A 457 -10.63 16.05 3.80
CA PRO A 457 -9.58 17.00 4.16
C PRO A 457 -8.42 17.06 3.15
N CYS A 458 -8.14 15.97 2.44
CA CYS A 458 -7.04 15.86 1.48
C CYS A 458 -7.39 16.38 0.08
N PHE A 459 -8.62 16.87 -0.15
CA PHE A 459 -9.00 17.55 -1.41
C PHE A 459 -8.58 19.03 -1.41
N ASP A 460 -7.33 19.29 -1.01
CA ASP A 460 -6.79 20.63 -0.75
C ASP A 460 -5.90 21.17 -1.88
N GLY A 461 -5.49 20.31 -2.82
CA GLY A 461 -4.57 20.65 -3.89
C GLY A 461 -3.08 20.53 -3.54
N GLU A 462 -2.77 20.08 -2.31
CA GLU A 462 -1.40 19.85 -1.83
C GLU A 462 -1.05 18.35 -1.73
N HIS A 463 -2.05 17.47 -1.81
CA HIS A 463 -1.88 16.01 -1.83
C HIS A 463 -1.94 15.48 -3.26
N GLN A 464 -0.88 14.78 -3.71
CA GLN A 464 -0.83 14.23 -5.06
C GLN A 464 -1.29 12.77 -5.11
N MET A 465 -2.01 12.43 -6.17
CA MET A 465 -2.47 11.07 -6.43
C MET A 465 -1.30 10.10 -6.59
N ILE A 466 -1.45 8.91 -6.00
CA ILE A 466 -0.65 7.72 -6.31
C ILE A 466 -1.58 6.57 -6.69
N LEU A 467 -1.21 5.76 -7.68
CA LEU A 467 -2.06 4.67 -8.15
C LEU A 467 -1.30 3.34 -8.27
N GLY A 468 -2.06 2.25 -8.23
CA GLY A 468 -1.59 0.91 -8.61
C GLY A 468 -1.16 -0.01 -7.47
N GLY A 469 -0.96 0.50 -6.25
CA GLY A 469 -0.47 -0.30 -5.13
C GLY A 469 1.02 -0.67 -5.25
N SER A 470 1.61 -1.08 -4.13
CA SER A 470 2.96 -1.62 -4.03
C SER A 470 2.96 -3.14 -3.83
N PHE A 471 4.14 -3.74 -3.68
CA PHE A 471 4.28 -5.17 -3.34
C PHE A 471 3.57 -5.57 -2.04
N ILE A 472 3.46 -4.64 -1.09
CA ILE A 472 2.85 -4.90 0.22
C ILE A 472 1.41 -4.42 0.32
N SER A 473 0.92 -3.55 -0.59
CA SER A 473 -0.50 -3.19 -0.60
C SER A 473 -1.36 -4.44 -0.65
N THR A 474 -2.32 -4.55 0.27
CA THR A 474 -3.19 -5.72 0.39
C THR A 474 -4.64 -5.27 0.47
N GLY A 475 -5.58 -6.19 0.22
CA GLY A 475 -6.99 -5.84 0.29
C GLY A 475 -7.36 -4.75 -0.73
N ASP A 476 -8.11 -3.76 -0.29
CA ASP A 476 -8.70 -2.72 -1.13
C ASP A 476 -7.64 -1.79 -1.76
N GLU A 477 -6.54 -1.50 -1.05
CA GLU A 477 -5.44 -0.67 -1.59
C GLU A 477 -4.79 -1.28 -2.85
N ALA A 478 -4.88 -2.60 -2.99
CA ALA A 478 -4.37 -3.35 -4.14
C ALA A 478 -5.45 -3.66 -5.19
N SER A 479 -6.69 -3.20 -4.97
CA SER A 479 -7.81 -3.33 -5.91
C SER A 479 -7.66 -2.40 -7.11
N ILE A 480 -8.35 -2.76 -8.19
CA ILE A 480 -8.51 -1.91 -9.38
C ILE A 480 -9.20 -0.56 -9.09
N TRP A 481 -9.91 -0.48 -7.96
CA TRP A 481 -10.67 0.69 -7.51
C TRP A 481 -9.87 1.68 -6.67
N SER A 482 -8.73 1.24 -6.12
CA SER A 482 -7.87 2.01 -5.23
C SER A 482 -7.41 3.33 -5.86
N ARG A 483 -7.50 4.41 -5.08
CA ARG A 483 -7.22 5.81 -5.49
C ARG A 483 -6.59 6.61 -4.37
#